data_AF-A0A2N9WVG4-F1
#
_entry.id   AF-A0A2N9WVG4-F1
#
_cell.length_a   1.000
_cell.length_b   1.000
_cell.length_c   1.000
_cell.angle_alpha   90.00
_cell.angle_beta   90.00
_cell.angle_gamma   90.00
#
_symmetry.space_group_name_H-M   'P 1'
#
loop_
_entity.id
_entity.type
_entity.pdbx_description
1 polymer ?
#
loop_
_entity_poly.entity_id
_entity_poly.type
_entity_poly.pdbx_seq_one_letter_code
_entity_poly.pdbx_strand_id
1 'polypeptide(L)'
;MIQETGPNHPTSLYIYTDQNSYEPLARIDTDGNQEQHIRYFHTDLNGCPEELTDANGKILWECSFQLWGKRIHEIEHEPIEQNLRYQGQYLDRETGLHYNTFRYYDPDIGRFTQPDPIGLLGGFNLYQYAPNGLAWIDPFGLMSCKPNHQAGKSSKKYGHARNEHGSQRKAQELTDRAKTKNIPQGHFSDNRIIEEAFAKAPNTHGVHDVKVSLPSKVYYPDGTVKTTDIVRVVIRDKPITAYPYIPGD
;
A
#
# COMPACT_ATOMS: atom_id res chain seq x y z
N MET A 1 15.24 0.15 -10.69
CA MET A 1 16.58 0.21 -10.07
C MET A 1 17.26 1.45 -10.61
N ILE A 2 17.56 2.40 -9.74
CA ILE A 2 18.27 3.64 -10.08
C ILE A 2 19.63 3.58 -9.37
N GLN A 3 20.69 3.97 -10.06
CA GLN A 3 22.04 4.02 -9.52
C GLN A 3 22.55 5.47 -9.59
N GLU A 4 23.08 5.92 -8.47
CA GLU A 4 23.77 7.19 -8.34
C GLU A 4 25.28 6.92 -8.23
N THR A 5 26.10 7.82 -8.77
CA THR A 5 27.56 7.77 -8.59
C THR A 5 28.04 9.13 -8.14
N GLY A 6 28.59 9.18 -6.93
CA GLY A 6 29.11 10.40 -6.34
C GLY A 6 30.51 10.78 -6.84
N PRO A 7 31.00 11.97 -6.46
CA PRO A 7 32.41 12.32 -6.65
C PRO A 7 33.27 11.34 -5.85
N ASN A 8 34.28 10.72 -6.48
CA ASN A 8 35.13 9.64 -5.97
C ASN A 8 34.61 8.19 -6.15
N HIS A 9 33.62 7.97 -7.02
CA HIS A 9 33.05 6.65 -7.33
C HIS A 9 32.31 5.89 -6.20
N PRO A 10 31.82 6.51 -5.10
CA PRO A 10 30.81 5.82 -4.30
C PRO A 10 29.55 5.64 -5.15
N THR A 11 29.06 4.42 -5.21
CA THR A 11 27.85 4.06 -5.97
C THR A 11 26.74 3.70 -5.00
N SER A 12 25.59 4.35 -5.17
CA SER A 12 24.39 4.08 -4.36
C SER A 12 23.34 3.45 -5.26
N LEU A 13 22.96 2.22 -4.94
CA LEU A 13 21.95 1.46 -5.67
C LEU A 13 20.64 1.45 -4.90
N TYR A 14 19.58 2.02 -5.48
CA TYR A 14 18.27 2.09 -4.84
C TYR A 14 17.38 0.89 -5.21
N ILE A 15 16.86 0.24 -4.16
CA ILE A 15 15.90 -0.87 -4.21
C ILE A 15 14.53 -0.34 -3.79
N TYR A 16 13.49 -0.69 -4.55
CA TYR A 16 12.11 -0.26 -4.34
C TYR A 16 11.22 -1.43 -3.92
N THR A 17 10.08 -1.14 -3.30
CA THR A 17 9.20 -2.17 -2.72
C THR A 17 8.59 -3.14 -3.74
N ASP A 18 8.31 -2.69 -4.96
CA ASP A 18 7.85 -3.53 -6.06
C ASP A 18 8.27 -2.99 -7.44
N GLN A 19 8.00 -3.76 -8.51
CA GLN A 19 8.41 -3.42 -9.88
C GLN A 19 7.76 -2.14 -10.45
N ASN A 20 6.61 -1.73 -9.91
CA ASN A 20 5.83 -0.57 -10.34
C ASN A 20 5.68 0.47 -9.21
N SER A 21 6.53 0.39 -8.20
CA SER A 21 6.54 1.27 -7.03
C SER A 21 7.80 2.12 -7.06
N TYR A 22 7.65 3.34 -6.56
CA TYR A 22 8.74 4.28 -6.37
C TYR A 22 9.01 4.54 -4.89
N GLU A 23 8.36 3.76 -4.02
CA GLU A 23 8.62 3.74 -2.57
C GLU A 23 9.96 3.02 -2.32
N PRO A 24 10.97 3.73 -1.79
CA PRO A 24 12.28 3.14 -1.59
C PRO A 24 12.25 2.19 -0.38
N LEU A 25 12.90 1.05 -0.54
CA LEU A 25 13.02 0.01 0.49
C LEU A 25 14.41 0.01 1.11
N ALA A 26 15.44 0.02 0.28
CA ALA A 26 16.82 -0.01 0.71
C ALA A 26 17.74 0.71 -0.27
N ARG A 27 18.92 1.10 0.20
CA ARG A 27 20.04 1.49 -0.66
C ARG A 27 21.28 0.68 -0.32
N ILE A 28 22.01 0.29 -1.36
CA ILE A 28 23.29 -0.39 -1.23
C ILE A 28 24.36 0.60 -1.67
N ASP A 29 25.20 1.04 -0.74
CA ASP A 29 26.31 1.93 -1.08
C ASP A 29 27.60 1.12 -1.16
N THR A 30 28.40 1.38 -2.20
CA THR A 30 29.68 0.73 -2.46
C THR A 30 30.73 1.79 -2.73
N ASP A 31 31.91 1.72 -2.12
CA ASP A 31 32.99 2.73 -2.25
C ASP A 31 34.07 2.35 -3.29
N GLY A 32 33.68 1.61 -4.32
CA GLY A 32 34.54 1.30 -5.47
C GLY A 32 35.62 0.23 -5.24
N ASN A 33 35.91 -0.19 -4.00
CA ASN A 33 36.82 -1.33 -3.73
C ASN A 33 36.65 -2.00 -2.34
N GLN A 34 35.74 -1.54 -1.48
CA GLN A 34 35.54 -2.05 -0.11
C GLN A 34 34.03 -2.22 0.16
N GLU A 35 33.69 -2.73 1.35
CA GLU A 35 32.43 -3.38 1.72
C GLU A 35 31.13 -2.73 1.20
N GLN A 36 30.16 -3.56 0.82
CA GLN A 36 28.82 -3.10 0.51
C GLN A 36 28.05 -2.86 1.80
N HIS A 37 27.52 -1.64 1.95
CA HIS A 37 26.70 -1.28 3.11
C HIS A 37 25.24 -1.15 2.70
N ILE A 38 24.41 -2.08 3.19
CA ILE A 38 22.96 -2.04 3.00
C ILE A 38 22.35 -1.14 4.07
N ARG A 39 21.53 -0.18 3.63
CA ARG A 39 20.79 0.75 4.48
C ARG A 39 19.30 0.67 4.16
N TYR A 40 18.46 0.79 5.17
CA TYR A 40 17.01 0.59 5.06
C TYR A 40 16.27 1.90 5.24
N PHE A 41 15.35 2.17 4.33
CA PHE A 41 14.47 3.34 4.39
C PHE A 41 13.26 3.06 5.27
N HIS A 42 12.86 4.07 6.03
CA HIS A 42 11.56 4.14 6.69
C HIS A 42 10.83 5.34 6.11
N THR A 43 9.62 5.11 5.60
CA THR A 43 8.88 6.09 4.82
C THR A 43 7.53 6.42 5.45
N ASP A 44 7.04 7.64 5.23
CA ASP A 44 5.67 8.02 5.52
C ASP A 44 4.68 7.29 4.56
N LEU A 45 3.38 7.43 4.81
CA LEU A 45 2.28 6.84 4.06
C LEU A 45 2.27 7.16 2.56
N ASN A 46 2.90 8.25 2.12
CA ASN A 46 3.04 8.60 0.71
C ASN A 46 4.36 8.09 0.10
N GLY A 47 5.15 7.33 0.85
CA GLY A 47 6.46 6.81 0.46
C GLY A 47 7.61 7.81 0.53
N CYS A 48 7.42 8.97 1.19
CA CYS A 48 8.50 9.91 1.46
C CYS A 48 9.46 9.33 2.52
N PRO A 49 10.77 9.22 2.26
CA PRO A 49 11.74 8.78 3.26
C PRO A 49 11.84 9.74 4.43
N GLU A 50 11.58 9.25 5.65
CA GLU A 50 11.75 10.00 6.89
C GLU A 50 13.01 9.56 7.65
N GLU A 51 13.43 8.31 7.52
CA GLU A 51 14.63 7.80 8.19
C GLU A 51 15.41 6.83 7.30
N LEU A 52 16.71 6.71 7.58
CA LEU A 52 17.61 5.73 7.01
C LEU A 52 18.41 5.05 8.13
N THR A 53 18.40 3.72 8.15
CA THR A 53 19.04 2.92 9.20
C THR A 53 20.06 1.92 8.65
N ASP A 54 21.02 1.51 9.48
CA ASP A 54 21.89 0.37 9.19
C ASP A 54 21.20 -0.98 9.50
N ALA A 55 21.92 -2.09 9.29
CA ALA A 55 21.41 -3.44 9.58
C ALA A 55 21.12 -3.72 11.06
N ASN A 56 21.64 -2.92 11.98
CA ASN A 56 21.40 -3.02 13.42
C ASN A 56 20.27 -2.09 13.89
N GLY A 57 19.67 -1.30 12.99
CA GLY A 57 18.66 -0.31 13.32
C GLY A 57 19.22 1.01 13.87
N LYS A 58 20.53 1.27 13.75
CA LYS A 58 21.10 2.58 14.08
C LYS A 58 20.65 3.58 13.02
N ILE A 59 20.10 4.72 13.46
CA ILE A 59 19.73 5.84 12.59
C ILE A 59 21.00 6.48 12.01
N LEU A 60 21.03 6.62 10.69
CA LEU A 60 22.12 7.21 9.91
C LEU A 60 21.74 8.59 9.38
N TRP A 61 20.47 8.76 9.03
CA TRP A 61 19.89 9.99 8.51
C TRP A 61 18.41 10.03 8.88
N GLU A 62 17.90 11.21 9.21
CA GLU A 62 16.46 11.44 9.43
C GLU A 62 16.04 12.82 8.92
N CYS A 63 14.78 12.93 8.49
CA CYS A 63 14.21 14.16 7.97
C CYS A 63 12.70 14.22 8.18
N SER A 64 12.19 15.40 8.55
CA SER A 64 10.75 15.65 8.67
C SER A 64 10.29 16.65 7.62
N PHE A 65 9.07 16.46 7.10
CA PHE A 65 8.53 17.26 6.00
C PHE A 65 7.20 17.91 6.35
N GLN A 66 6.92 19.04 5.70
CA GLN A 66 5.58 19.59 5.60
C GLN A 66 4.77 18.83 4.54
N LEU A 67 3.48 19.15 4.47
CA LEU A 67 2.50 18.51 3.57
C LEU A 67 2.89 18.45 2.09
N TRP A 68 3.69 19.42 1.62
CA TRP A 68 4.13 19.52 0.23
C TRP A 68 5.60 19.16 0.02
N GLY A 69 6.21 18.47 0.98
CA GLY A 69 7.56 17.93 0.84
C GLY A 69 8.64 18.95 1.21
N LYS A 70 8.27 20.13 1.70
CA LYS A 70 9.22 21.08 2.26
C LYS A 70 9.81 20.50 3.53
N ARG A 71 11.13 20.34 3.55
CA ARG A 71 11.86 19.91 4.75
C ARG A 71 11.69 20.91 5.89
N ILE A 72 11.36 20.39 7.08
CA ILE A 72 11.36 21.12 8.35
C ILE A 72 12.73 20.96 9.02
N HIS A 73 13.22 19.72 9.06
CA HIS A 73 14.48 19.36 9.69
C HIS A 73 15.12 18.19 8.96
N GLU A 74 16.44 18.14 8.91
CA GLU A 74 17.25 17.04 8.38
C GLU A 74 18.49 16.89 9.26
N ILE A 75 18.73 15.68 9.76
CA ILE A 75 19.88 15.32 10.57
C ILE A 75 20.67 14.24 9.86
N GLU A 76 21.95 14.51 9.65
CA GLU A 76 22.94 13.56 9.18
C GLU A 76 23.73 13.07 10.41
N HIS A 77 23.45 11.85 10.90
CA HIS A 77 24.18 11.26 12.03
C HIS A 77 25.55 10.70 11.60
N GLU A 78 25.68 10.42 10.31
CA GLU A 78 26.90 9.99 9.62
C GLU A 78 26.97 10.80 8.30
N PRO A 79 28.17 10.95 7.68
CA PRO A 79 28.34 11.70 6.43
C PRO A 79 27.73 10.95 5.24
N ILE A 80 26.40 10.99 5.16
CA ILE A 80 25.56 10.29 4.21
C ILE A 80 24.64 11.31 3.56
N GLU A 81 24.80 11.48 2.26
CA GLU A 81 23.86 12.27 1.48
C GLU A 81 22.64 11.40 1.12
N GLN A 82 21.44 11.90 1.39
CA GLN A 82 20.17 11.27 1.02
C GLN A 82 19.25 12.29 0.35
N ASN A 83 18.98 12.05 -0.94
CA ASN A 83 18.28 13.00 -1.80
C ASN A 83 16.91 12.51 -2.26
N LEU A 84 16.49 11.27 -1.99
CA LEU A 84 15.13 10.85 -2.31
C LEU A 84 14.09 11.68 -1.54
N ARG A 85 12.98 12.03 -2.20
CA ARG A 85 11.85 12.77 -1.63
C ARG A 85 10.56 11.98 -1.85
N TYR A 86 9.45 12.62 -2.25
CA TYR A 86 8.27 11.84 -2.64
C TYR A 86 8.61 10.82 -3.72
N GLN A 87 7.76 9.81 -3.85
CA GLN A 87 7.93 8.74 -4.82
C GLN A 87 8.25 9.27 -6.24
N GLY A 88 9.46 8.97 -6.72
CA GLY A 88 9.99 9.41 -8.02
C GLY A 88 10.63 10.80 -8.03
N GLN A 89 10.79 11.45 -6.88
CA GLN A 89 11.46 12.74 -6.72
C GLN A 89 12.89 12.58 -6.19
N TYR A 90 13.78 13.40 -6.74
CA TYR A 90 15.16 13.54 -6.28
C TYR A 90 15.44 15.00 -5.92
N LEU A 91 15.93 15.28 -4.71
CA LEU A 91 16.32 16.62 -4.30
C LEU A 91 17.56 17.05 -5.08
N ASP A 92 17.43 18.17 -5.77
CA ASP A 92 18.57 18.95 -6.21
C ASP A 92 19.00 19.89 -5.07
N ARG A 93 20.15 19.58 -4.44
CA ARG A 93 20.64 20.37 -3.30
C ARG A 93 21.09 21.79 -3.71
N GLU A 94 21.43 22.05 -4.97
CA GLU A 94 21.85 23.38 -5.42
C GLU A 94 20.68 24.35 -5.47
N THR A 95 19.53 23.89 -5.97
CA THR A 95 18.33 24.72 -6.15
C THR A 95 17.32 24.58 -5.01
N GLY A 96 17.37 23.47 -4.27
CA GLY A 96 16.34 23.10 -3.30
C GLY A 96 15.06 22.54 -3.94
N LEU A 97 15.01 22.45 -5.28
CA LEU A 97 13.88 21.90 -6.02
C LEU A 97 13.96 20.38 -6.06
N HIS A 98 12.80 19.74 -6.24
CA HIS A 98 12.72 18.30 -6.42
C HIS A 98 12.59 17.99 -7.91
N TYR A 99 13.54 17.24 -8.45
CA TYR A 99 13.48 16.77 -9.81
C TYR A 99 12.56 15.55 -9.91
N ASN A 100 11.46 15.70 -10.65
CA ASN A 100 10.68 14.61 -11.21
C ASN A 100 11.13 14.46 -12.67
N THR A 101 11.28 13.24 -13.17
CA THR A 101 11.82 12.91 -14.51
C THR A 101 11.64 13.96 -15.64
N PHE A 102 10.48 14.62 -15.76
CA PHE A 102 10.22 15.65 -16.78
C PHE A 102 10.11 17.10 -16.26
N ARG A 103 10.02 17.33 -14.94
CA ARG A 103 9.75 18.65 -14.35
C ARG A 103 10.40 18.84 -12.98
N TYR A 104 10.73 20.09 -12.66
CA TYR A 104 11.14 20.48 -11.32
C TYR A 104 9.93 20.90 -10.49
N TYR A 105 9.78 20.28 -9.33
CA TYR A 105 8.79 20.57 -8.32
C TYR A 105 9.35 21.50 -7.24
N ASP A 106 8.60 22.54 -6.92
CA ASP A 106 8.90 23.46 -5.83
C ASP A 106 8.09 23.06 -4.58
N PRO A 107 8.77 22.53 -3.54
CA PRO A 107 8.11 22.10 -2.31
C PRO A 107 7.60 23.26 -1.45
N ASP A 108 8.08 24.49 -1.63
CA ASP A 108 7.63 25.66 -0.87
C ASP A 108 6.20 26.06 -1.23
N ILE A 109 5.83 25.87 -2.49
CA ILE A 109 4.52 26.27 -3.04
C ILE A 109 3.68 25.08 -3.54
N GLY A 110 4.21 23.86 -3.49
CA GLY A 110 3.49 22.63 -3.77
C GLY A 110 3.12 22.43 -5.25
N ARG A 111 3.97 22.86 -6.19
CA ARG A 111 3.69 22.81 -7.63
C ARG A 111 4.94 22.65 -8.49
N PHE A 112 4.76 22.26 -9.75
CA PHE A 112 5.83 22.30 -10.73
C PHE A 112 6.17 23.74 -11.13
N THR A 113 7.44 23.95 -11.47
CA THR A 113 7.95 25.25 -11.96
C THR A 113 7.75 25.41 -13.47
N GLN A 114 7.64 24.30 -14.20
CA GLN A 114 7.34 24.26 -15.64
C GLN A 114 5.91 23.78 -15.93
N PRO A 115 5.26 24.28 -17.01
CA PRO A 115 3.99 23.75 -17.46
C PRO A 115 4.14 22.30 -17.96
N ASP A 116 3.06 21.53 -17.85
CA ASP A 116 3.01 20.13 -18.26
C ASP A 116 3.38 19.94 -19.75
N PRO A 117 4.42 19.16 -20.08
CA PRO A 117 4.82 18.88 -21.46
C PRO A 117 3.75 18.19 -22.30
N ILE A 118 2.86 17.41 -21.68
CA ILE A 118 1.74 16.75 -22.37
C ILE A 118 0.49 17.64 -22.42
N GLY A 119 0.59 18.89 -21.92
CA GLY A 119 -0.46 19.89 -21.95
C GLY A 119 -1.70 19.44 -21.18
N LEU A 120 -2.87 19.69 -21.77
CA LEU A 120 -4.16 19.41 -21.13
C LEU A 120 -4.45 17.91 -20.92
N LEU A 121 -3.63 17.01 -21.49
CA LEU A 121 -3.74 15.58 -21.22
C LEU A 121 -3.30 15.22 -19.80
N GLY A 122 -2.39 15.99 -19.19
CA GLY A 122 -1.98 15.84 -17.79
C GLY A 122 -2.97 16.46 -16.80
N GLY A 123 -3.90 17.29 -17.29
CA GLY A 123 -4.94 17.95 -16.51
C GLY A 123 -5.12 19.42 -16.89
N PHE A 124 -6.14 20.05 -16.29
CA PHE A 124 -6.44 21.47 -16.57
C PHE A 124 -5.42 22.43 -15.93
N ASN A 125 -4.79 22.04 -14.83
CA ASN A 125 -3.75 22.84 -14.18
C ASN A 125 -2.38 22.31 -14.55
N LEU A 126 -1.72 22.99 -15.50
CA LEU A 126 -0.43 22.59 -16.07
C LEU A 126 0.73 22.60 -15.06
N TYR A 127 0.56 23.20 -13.88
CA TYR A 127 1.58 23.27 -12.84
C TYR A 127 1.29 22.36 -11.64
N GLN A 128 0.16 21.64 -11.64
CA GLN A 128 -0.24 20.83 -10.51
C GLN A 128 0.67 19.61 -10.33
N TYR A 129 1.13 19.36 -9.11
CA TYR A 129 1.79 18.11 -8.74
C TYR A 129 0.79 16.97 -8.58
N ALA A 130 -0.12 17.10 -7.62
CA ALA A 130 -1.18 16.12 -7.41
C ALA A 130 -2.40 16.78 -6.76
N PRO A 131 -3.60 16.18 -6.88
CA PRO A 131 -4.79 16.65 -6.17
C PRO A 131 -4.63 16.64 -4.64
N ASN A 132 -3.87 15.69 -4.09
CA ASN A 132 -3.56 15.58 -2.67
C ASN A 132 -2.19 14.90 -2.48
N GLY A 133 -1.19 15.63 -1.99
CA GLY A 133 0.19 15.15 -1.81
C GLY A 133 0.39 14.06 -0.75
N LEU A 134 -0.61 13.77 0.10
CA LEU A 134 -0.56 12.64 1.05
C LEU A 134 -1.03 11.33 0.42
N ALA A 135 -1.89 11.38 -0.60
CA ALA A 135 -2.56 10.21 -1.14
C ALA A 135 -2.26 9.95 -2.61
N TRP A 136 -1.51 10.85 -3.26
CA TRP A 136 -1.18 10.79 -4.67
C TRP A 136 0.28 11.19 -4.88
N ILE A 137 0.88 10.62 -5.90
CA ILE A 137 2.27 10.81 -6.30
C ILE A 137 2.32 11.11 -7.81
N ASP A 138 3.38 11.74 -8.31
CA ASP A 138 3.63 11.89 -9.75
C ASP A 138 5.09 11.54 -10.09
N PRO A 139 5.43 10.25 -10.22
CA PRO A 139 6.83 9.81 -10.37
C PRO A 139 7.53 10.35 -11.62
N PHE A 140 6.76 10.60 -12.67
CA PHE A 140 7.30 11.13 -13.92
C PHE A 140 7.24 12.66 -13.98
N GLY A 141 6.32 13.27 -13.24
CA GLY A 141 6.00 14.68 -13.43
C GLY A 141 5.18 14.88 -14.70
N LEU A 142 4.19 14.02 -14.96
CA LEU A 142 3.27 14.13 -16.12
C LEU A 142 1.81 13.90 -15.74
N MET A 143 1.56 13.00 -14.78
CA MET A 143 0.21 12.67 -14.35
C MET A 143 0.24 12.03 -12.98
N SER A 144 -0.49 12.62 -12.03
CA SER A 144 -0.61 12.07 -10.69
C SER A 144 -1.32 10.71 -10.68
N CYS A 145 -0.81 9.76 -9.91
CA CYS A 145 -1.42 8.47 -9.67
C CYS A 145 -1.51 8.19 -8.16
N LYS A 146 -2.37 7.25 -7.77
CA LYS A 146 -2.37 6.75 -6.39
C LYS A 146 -1.19 5.80 -6.22
N PRO A 147 -0.37 5.96 -5.17
CA PRO A 147 0.72 5.05 -4.91
C PRO A 147 0.17 3.63 -4.71
N ASN A 148 0.85 2.66 -5.30
CA ASN A 148 0.46 1.26 -5.23
C ASN A 148 1.04 0.65 -3.94
N HIS A 149 0.58 1.10 -2.76
CA HIS A 149 1.01 0.49 -1.50
C HIS A 149 0.50 -0.95 -1.46
N GLN A 150 1.37 -1.90 -1.79
CA GLN A 150 1.11 -3.32 -1.56
C GLN A 150 1.47 -3.74 -0.13
N ALA A 151 1.59 -2.79 0.80
CA ALA A 151 1.72 -3.07 2.23
C ALA A 151 0.51 -3.89 2.68
N GLY A 152 0.70 -5.21 2.75
CA GLY A 152 -0.33 -6.16 3.13
C GLY A 152 -1.55 -6.15 2.20
N LYS A 153 -1.36 -6.39 0.89
CA LYS A 153 -2.46 -6.95 0.08
C LYS A 153 -2.91 -8.24 0.76
N SER A 154 -3.93 -8.13 1.61
CA SER A 154 -4.76 -9.24 2.05
C SER A 154 -5.11 -10.01 0.79
N SER A 155 -4.50 -11.17 0.66
CA SER A 155 -4.68 -12.11 -0.43
C SER A 155 -6.18 -12.34 -0.58
N LYS A 156 -6.70 -11.98 -1.76
CA LYS A 156 -8.05 -12.28 -2.24
C LYS A 156 -9.18 -11.76 -1.34
N LYS A 157 -9.87 -10.69 -1.77
CA LYS A 157 -11.20 -10.30 -1.29
C LYS A 157 -12.20 -11.43 -1.60
N TYR A 158 -12.25 -12.41 -0.73
CA TYR A 158 -13.36 -13.32 -0.61
C TYR A 158 -14.35 -12.74 0.40
N GLY A 159 -15.56 -12.42 -0.07
CA GLY A 159 -16.77 -12.12 0.70
C GLY A 159 -16.63 -11.61 2.15
N HIS A 160 -16.92 -10.31 2.32
CA HIS A 160 -17.59 -9.72 3.50
C HIS A 160 -17.00 -9.88 4.92
N ALA A 161 -15.74 -10.28 5.11
CA ALA A 161 -15.18 -10.38 6.47
C ALA A 161 -14.58 -9.06 7.01
N ARG A 162 -14.22 -8.07 6.17
CA ARG A 162 -13.63 -6.80 6.62
C ARG A 162 -14.15 -5.61 5.80
N ASN A 163 -14.56 -4.55 6.49
CA ASN A 163 -14.59 -3.18 5.97
C ASN A 163 -13.15 -2.71 5.71
N GLU A 164 -13.01 -1.68 4.86
CA GLU A 164 -11.73 -1.20 4.32
C GLU A 164 -10.69 -0.77 5.37
N HIS A 165 -11.10 -0.69 6.65
CA HIS A 165 -10.27 -0.30 7.80
C HIS A 165 -9.96 -1.45 8.78
N GLY A 166 -10.14 -2.72 8.40
CA GLY A 166 -9.64 -3.86 9.19
C GLY A 166 -10.37 -4.14 10.52
N SER A 167 -11.43 -3.39 10.87
CA SER A 167 -12.20 -3.68 12.09
C SER A 167 -13.05 -4.94 11.93
N GLN A 168 -13.09 -5.76 12.98
CA GLN A 168 -14.07 -6.83 13.09
C GLN A 168 -15.46 -6.19 13.13
N ARG A 169 -16.36 -6.54 12.21
CA ARG A 169 -17.77 -6.15 12.34
C ARG A 169 -18.28 -6.65 13.70
N LYS A 170 -18.82 -5.74 14.52
CA LYS A 170 -19.36 -6.12 15.83
C LYS A 170 -20.55 -7.06 15.60
N ALA A 171 -20.68 -8.11 16.42
CA ALA A 171 -21.74 -9.11 16.31
C ALA A 171 -23.15 -8.50 16.20
N GLN A 172 -23.39 -7.35 16.86
CA GLN A 172 -24.64 -6.59 16.76
C GLN A 172 -24.96 -6.14 15.34
N GLU A 173 -23.99 -5.66 14.56
CA GLU A 173 -24.22 -5.19 13.19
C GLU A 173 -24.69 -6.31 12.25
N LEU A 174 -24.23 -7.53 12.50
CA LEU A 174 -24.62 -8.71 11.72
C LEU A 174 -26.03 -9.17 12.07
N THR A 175 -26.38 -9.13 13.35
CA THR A 175 -27.75 -9.39 13.83
C THR A 175 -28.73 -8.35 13.27
N ASP A 176 -28.39 -7.07 13.33
CA ASP A 176 -29.24 -5.99 12.81
C ASP A 176 -29.41 -6.08 11.29
N ARG A 177 -28.34 -6.47 10.58
CA ARG A 177 -28.40 -6.74 9.15
C ARG A 177 -29.25 -7.97 8.81
N ALA A 178 -29.17 -9.04 9.60
CA ALA A 178 -30.01 -10.23 9.41
C ALA A 178 -31.50 -9.89 9.58
N LYS A 179 -31.83 -9.09 10.61
CA LYS A 179 -33.17 -8.54 10.83
C LYS A 179 -33.64 -7.67 9.67
N THR A 180 -32.80 -6.72 9.23
CA THR A 180 -33.15 -5.74 8.19
C THR A 180 -33.38 -6.42 6.84
N LYS A 181 -32.54 -7.39 6.48
CA LYS A 181 -32.64 -8.11 5.20
C LYS A 181 -33.59 -9.31 5.25
N ASN A 182 -34.04 -9.68 6.45
CA ASN A 182 -34.81 -10.90 6.71
C ASN A 182 -34.16 -12.17 6.10
N ILE A 183 -32.82 -12.24 6.12
CA ILE A 183 -32.02 -13.36 5.59
C ILE A 183 -30.84 -13.61 6.54
N PRO A 184 -30.50 -14.88 6.86
CA PRO A 184 -29.35 -15.20 7.69
C PRO A 184 -28.03 -14.61 7.18
N GLN A 185 -27.16 -14.16 8.08
CA GLN A 185 -25.84 -13.62 7.75
C GLN A 185 -24.73 -14.52 8.30
N GLY A 186 -23.96 -15.14 7.40
CA GLY A 186 -22.78 -15.91 7.76
C GLY A 186 -21.58 -15.02 8.09
N HIS A 187 -20.80 -15.42 9.09
CA HIS A 187 -19.59 -14.73 9.54
C HIS A 187 -18.48 -15.73 9.86
N PHE A 188 -17.39 -15.61 9.13
CA PHE A 188 -16.19 -16.42 9.36
C PHE A 188 -15.56 -16.05 10.70
N SER A 189 -15.24 -17.07 11.49
CA SER A 189 -14.50 -16.92 12.75
C SER A 189 -13.02 -16.56 12.53
N ASP A 190 -12.45 -16.96 11.39
CA ASP A 190 -11.06 -16.72 11.01
C ASP A 190 -10.92 -16.67 9.48
N ASN A 191 -10.03 -15.82 8.96
CA ASN A 191 -9.75 -15.71 7.53
C ASN A 191 -9.16 -17.01 6.95
N ARG A 192 -8.42 -17.79 7.75
CA ARG A 192 -7.83 -19.08 7.33
C ARG A 192 -8.89 -20.07 6.85
N ILE A 193 -10.11 -19.97 7.37
CA ILE A 193 -11.25 -20.82 6.99
C ILE A 193 -11.77 -20.50 5.59
N ILE A 194 -11.63 -19.26 5.16
CA ILE A 194 -12.00 -18.84 3.83
C ILE A 194 -11.05 -19.50 2.82
N GLU A 195 -9.74 -19.44 3.08
CA GLU A 195 -8.72 -20.07 2.24
C GLU A 195 -8.88 -21.60 2.20
N GLU A 196 -9.15 -22.22 3.34
CA GLU A 196 -9.45 -23.66 3.43
C GLU A 196 -10.67 -24.05 2.58
N ALA A 197 -11.74 -23.26 2.64
CA ALA A 197 -12.95 -23.51 1.86
C ALA A 197 -12.68 -23.44 0.34
N PHE A 198 -11.90 -22.45 -0.11
CA PHE A 198 -11.53 -22.35 -1.53
C PHE A 198 -10.56 -23.43 -1.97
N ALA A 199 -9.66 -23.89 -1.11
CA ALA A 199 -8.76 -24.99 -1.42
C ALA A 199 -9.51 -26.33 -1.57
N LYS A 200 -10.60 -26.51 -0.84
CA LYS A 200 -11.44 -27.72 -0.88
C LYS A 200 -12.50 -27.72 -1.98
N ALA A 201 -12.94 -26.54 -2.43
CA ALA A 201 -13.98 -26.43 -3.45
C ALA A 201 -13.42 -26.77 -4.86
N PRO A 202 -14.18 -27.49 -5.71
CA PRO A 202 -13.82 -27.69 -7.11
C PRO A 202 -13.67 -26.35 -7.85
N ASN A 203 -12.69 -26.23 -8.74
CA ASN A 203 -12.49 -25.03 -9.58
C ASN A 203 -13.47 -24.94 -10.77
N THR A 204 -14.69 -25.45 -10.61
CA THR A 204 -15.73 -25.46 -11.64
C THR A 204 -16.86 -24.52 -11.27
N HIS A 205 -17.45 -23.85 -12.26
CA HIS A 205 -18.66 -23.05 -12.05
C HIS A 205 -19.75 -23.87 -11.35
N GLY A 206 -20.36 -23.28 -10.32
CA GLY A 206 -21.36 -23.97 -9.51
C GLY A 206 -21.43 -23.49 -8.07
N VAL A 207 -22.26 -24.17 -7.30
CA VAL A 207 -22.42 -23.99 -5.85
C VAL A 207 -21.86 -25.25 -5.19
N HIS A 208 -20.87 -25.08 -4.32
CA HIS A 208 -20.17 -26.17 -3.66
C HIS A 208 -20.23 -25.96 -2.15
N ASP A 209 -20.74 -26.95 -1.43
CA ASP A 209 -20.80 -26.91 0.02
C ASP A 209 -19.61 -27.71 0.57
N VAL A 210 -18.73 -27.04 1.31
CA VAL A 210 -17.48 -27.61 1.81
C VAL A 210 -17.43 -27.59 3.33
N LYS A 211 -16.91 -28.67 3.91
CA LYS A 211 -16.69 -28.78 5.36
C LYS A 211 -15.31 -28.23 5.74
N VAL A 212 -15.28 -27.32 6.71
CA VAL A 212 -14.07 -26.61 7.17
C VAL A 212 -13.65 -27.02 8.58
N SER A 213 -12.40 -26.74 8.93
CA SER A 213 -11.77 -27.22 10.17
C SER A 213 -12.24 -26.49 11.43
N LEU A 214 -12.64 -25.22 11.34
CA LEU A 214 -13.15 -24.45 12.47
C LEU A 214 -14.58 -23.95 12.21
N PRO A 215 -15.47 -24.03 13.21
CA PRO A 215 -16.83 -23.53 13.08
C PRO A 215 -16.84 -22.00 12.96
N SER A 216 -17.73 -21.53 12.10
CA SER A 216 -18.09 -20.14 11.87
C SER A 216 -19.50 -19.85 12.41
N LYS A 217 -19.92 -18.58 12.46
CA LYS A 217 -21.22 -18.18 13.03
C LYS A 217 -22.21 -17.79 11.93
N VAL A 218 -23.50 -18.05 12.17
CA VAL A 218 -24.61 -17.62 11.33
C VAL A 218 -25.62 -16.89 12.21
N TYR A 219 -25.95 -15.66 11.83
CA TYR A 219 -26.88 -14.77 12.54
C TYR A 219 -28.23 -14.76 11.84
N TYR A 220 -29.30 -15.04 12.57
CA TYR A 220 -30.66 -15.15 12.01
C TYR A 220 -31.52 -13.91 12.28
N PRO A 221 -32.57 -13.66 11.48
CA PRO A 221 -33.47 -12.52 11.68
C PRO A 221 -34.19 -12.50 13.04
N ASP A 222 -34.44 -13.66 13.63
CA ASP A 222 -35.02 -13.80 14.98
C ASP A 222 -34.03 -13.44 16.11
N GLY A 223 -32.78 -13.13 15.77
CA GLY A 223 -31.71 -12.82 16.71
C GLY A 223 -30.95 -14.03 17.22
N THR A 224 -31.30 -15.24 16.78
CA THR A 224 -30.54 -16.45 17.13
C THR A 224 -29.20 -16.48 16.40
N VAL A 225 -28.20 -17.06 17.05
CA VAL A 225 -26.87 -17.27 16.48
C VAL A 225 -26.52 -18.73 16.58
N LYS A 226 -26.26 -19.36 15.43
CA LYS A 226 -25.86 -20.76 15.35
C LYS A 226 -24.42 -20.87 14.83
N THR A 227 -23.76 -21.99 15.12
CA THR A 227 -22.44 -22.30 14.58
C THR A 227 -22.52 -23.34 13.47
N THR A 228 -21.68 -23.22 12.46
CA THR A 228 -21.61 -24.15 11.33
C THR A 228 -20.15 -24.38 10.93
N ASP A 229 -19.82 -25.62 10.59
CA ASP A 229 -18.56 -26.01 9.95
C ASP A 229 -18.72 -26.18 8.43
N ILE A 230 -19.81 -25.66 7.86
CA ILE A 230 -20.12 -25.71 6.43
C ILE A 230 -20.03 -24.32 5.83
N VAL A 231 -19.30 -24.23 4.72
CA VAL A 231 -19.13 -23.03 3.92
C VAL A 231 -19.66 -23.30 2.52
N ARG A 232 -20.55 -22.43 2.05
CA ARG A 232 -21.00 -22.45 0.65
C ARG A 232 -20.07 -21.60 -0.19
N VAL A 233 -19.48 -22.20 -1.21
CA VAL A 233 -18.62 -21.57 -2.19
C VAL A 233 -19.36 -21.48 -3.52
N VAL A 234 -19.57 -20.26 -4.02
CA VAL A 234 -20.26 -19.99 -5.27
C VAL A 234 -19.25 -19.47 -6.29
N ILE A 235 -18.96 -20.30 -7.30
CA ILE A 235 -18.03 -20.00 -8.39
C ILE A 235 -18.85 -19.63 -9.63
N ARG A 236 -18.73 -18.38 -10.08
CA ARG A 236 -19.31 -17.81 -11.29
C ARG A 236 -18.26 -16.95 -12.00
N ASP A 237 -18.59 -16.34 -13.14
CA ASP A 237 -17.74 -15.38 -13.87
C ASP A 237 -17.52 -14.06 -13.09
N LYS A 238 -16.93 -14.15 -11.90
CA LYS A 238 -16.65 -13.10 -10.90
C LYS A 238 -17.86 -12.20 -10.49
N PRO A 239 -18.08 -11.95 -9.18
CA PRO A 239 -17.25 -12.34 -8.05
C PRO A 239 -17.47 -13.79 -7.60
N ILE A 240 -16.40 -14.43 -7.14
CA ILE A 240 -16.47 -15.70 -6.41
C ILE A 240 -16.81 -15.36 -4.96
N THR A 241 -17.85 -15.99 -4.40
CA THR A 241 -18.29 -15.73 -3.03
C THR A 241 -18.21 -16.99 -2.18
N ALA A 242 -17.87 -16.82 -0.91
CA ALA A 242 -17.97 -17.86 0.10
C ALA A 242 -18.64 -17.31 1.34
N TYR A 243 -19.51 -18.09 1.96
CA TYR A 243 -20.16 -17.71 3.22
C TYR A 243 -20.52 -18.94 4.05
N PRO A 244 -20.38 -18.86 5.39
CA PRO A 244 -20.91 -19.88 6.29
C PRO A 244 -22.43 -19.91 6.23
N TYR A 245 -23.03 -21.10 6.22
CA TYR A 245 -24.47 -21.27 6.31
C TYR A 245 -24.82 -22.62 6.93
N ILE A 246 -26.10 -22.83 7.27
CA ILE A 246 -26.60 -24.10 7.78
C ILE A 246 -27.50 -24.73 6.70
N PRO A 247 -27.17 -25.93 6.19
CA PRO A 247 -28.01 -26.61 5.22
C PRO A 247 -29.38 -26.96 5.80
N GLY A 248 -30.45 -26.65 5.06
CA GLY A 248 -31.82 -26.99 5.42
C GLY A 248 -32.58 -25.92 6.22
N ASP A 249 -31.91 -24.83 6.61
CA ASP A 249 -32.52 -23.59 7.12
C ASP A 249 -32.74 -22.59 5.98
#